data_AF-A0A9P1RAA9-F1
#
_entry.id   AF-A0A9P1RAA9-F1
#
_cell.length_a   1.000
_cell.length_b   1.000
_cell.length_c   1.000
_cell.angle_alpha   90.00
_cell.angle_beta   90.00
_cell.angle_gamma   90.00
#
_symmetry.space_group_name_H-M   'P 1'
#
loop_
_entity.id
_entity.type
_entity.pdbx_description
1 polymer ?
#
loop_
_entity_poly.entity_id
_entity_poly.type
_entity_poly.pdbx_seq_one_letter_code
_entity_poly.pdbx_strand_id
1 'polypeptide(L)'
;MNQHTMIKQRGFTLIEMLVVVVIIGILIAVAWPSINRMLTGQASATTVLGVSQNITKAVSMTTQVMRVPFAVTGNPLTASGNTLLDAVMMGDKVTGLISAGYLNTYQVSGLRPLGDSVTIVTQPSAGSPGVYKLGESTITLQKVSARELGVVLTGVTTDLLQQIWADKMDATTTAFNASSTISTGPVRYTAAASGMHTVTLVYDL
;
A
#
# COMPACT_ATOMS: atom_id res chain seq x y z
N MET A 1 46.97 -57.82 24.13
CA MET A 1 47.00 -57.69 22.64
C MET A 1 45.74 -56.91 22.26
N ASN A 2 45.87 -55.60 22.08
CA ASN A 2 44.71 -54.70 21.94
C ASN A 2 44.35 -54.55 20.46
N GLN A 3 43.18 -55.05 20.06
CA GLN A 3 42.70 -54.94 18.68
C GLN A 3 42.13 -53.55 18.45
N HIS A 4 42.82 -52.75 17.62
CA HIS A 4 42.27 -51.50 17.09
C HIS A 4 41.36 -51.82 15.91
N THR A 5 40.05 -51.79 16.15
CA THR A 5 39.04 -51.90 15.09
C THR A 5 39.09 -50.64 14.21
N MET A 6 39.63 -50.76 12.99
CA MET A 6 39.62 -49.66 12.02
C MET A 6 38.19 -49.46 11.48
N ILE A 7 37.56 -48.35 11.87
CA ILE A 7 36.27 -47.92 11.34
C ILE A 7 36.51 -47.39 9.92
N LYS A 8 35.96 -48.06 8.89
CA LYS A 8 36.05 -47.60 7.50
C LYS A 8 35.22 -46.31 7.33
N GLN A 9 35.89 -45.17 7.11
CA GLN A 9 35.25 -43.94 6.65
C GLN A 9 34.70 -44.15 5.23
N ARG A 10 33.38 -44.05 5.06
CA ARG A 10 32.74 -43.96 3.73
C ARG A 10 32.76 -42.50 3.32
N GLY A 11 33.57 -42.16 2.32
CA GLY A 11 33.61 -40.81 1.74
C GLY A 11 32.42 -40.57 0.81
N PHE A 12 31.92 -39.34 0.79
CA PHE A 12 30.94 -38.86 -0.19
C PHE A 12 31.53 -38.96 -1.61
N THR A 13 30.72 -39.41 -2.55
CA THR A 13 31.07 -39.50 -3.97
C THR A 13 30.91 -38.15 -4.67
N LEU A 14 31.68 -37.92 -5.73
CA LEU A 14 31.55 -36.70 -6.55
C LEU A 14 30.16 -36.58 -7.19
N ILE A 15 29.54 -37.71 -7.53
CA ILE A 15 28.19 -37.73 -8.10
C ILE A 15 27.13 -37.30 -7.09
N GLU A 16 27.28 -37.67 -5.82
CA GLU A 16 26.37 -37.20 -4.76
C GLU A 16 26.43 -35.68 -4.60
N MET A 17 27.63 -35.10 -4.63
CA MET A 17 27.77 -33.64 -4.57
C MET A 17 27.21 -32.96 -5.83
N LEU A 18 27.36 -33.56 -7.01
CA LEU A 18 26.79 -33.03 -8.25
C LEU A 18 25.26 -33.01 -8.22
N VAL A 19 24.64 -34.12 -7.83
CA VAL A 19 23.18 -34.23 -7.76
C VAL A 19 22.61 -33.25 -6.74
N VAL A 20 23.26 -33.07 -5.58
CA VAL A 20 22.82 -32.11 -4.56
C VAL A 20 22.86 -30.68 -5.08
N VAL A 21 23.94 -30.26 -5.75
CA VAL A 21 24.05 -28.90 -6.31
C VAL A 21 23.00 -28.67 -7.41
N VAL A 22 22.74 -29.66 -8.25
CA VAL A 22 21.70 -29.59 -9.28
C VAL A 22 20.31 -29.44 -8.66
N ILE A 23 19.98 -30.23 -7.63
CA ILE A 23 18.69 -30.13 -6.94
C ILE A 23 18.55 -28.76 -6.26
N ILE A 24 19.58 -28.27 -5.56
CA ILE A 24 19.58 -26.93 -4.95
C ILE A 24 19.37 -25.85 -6.01
N GLY A 25 20.04 -25.95 -7.17
CA GLY A 25 19.87 -25.01 -8.27
C GLY A 25 18.43 -24.95 -8.80
N ILE A 26 17.78 -26.11 -8.95
CA ILE A 26 16.37 -26.19 -9.37
C ILE A 26 15.44 -25.58 -8.30
N LEU A 27 15.67 -25.91 -7.02
CA LEU A 27 14.87 -25.37 -5.92
C LEU A 27 14.99 -23.85 -5.82
N ILE A 28 16.20 -23.30 -5.96
CA ILE A 28 16.42 -21.84 -5.98
C ILE A 28 15.70 -21.22 -7.18
N ALA A 29 15.83 -21.79 -8.39
CA ALA A 29 15.20 -21.23 -9.59
C ALA A 29 13.66 -21.13 -9.47
N VAL A 30 13.02 -22.14 -8.87
CA VAL A 30 11.55 -22.15 -8.66
C VAL A 30 11.14 -21.24 -7.51
N ALA A 31 11.91 -21.20 -6.42
CA ALA A 31 11.57 -20.43 -5.23
C ALA A 31 11.90 -18.93 -5.36
N TRP A 32 12.93 -18.56 -6.13
CA TRP A 32 13.41 -17.18 -6.29
C TRP A 32 12.31 -16.14 -6.61
N PRO A 33 11.40 -16.36 -7.58
CA PRO A 33 10.34 -15.39 -7.85
C PRO A 33 9.40 -15.18 -6.66
N SER A 34 9.15 -16.20 -5.85
CA SER A 34 8.31 -16.08 -4.64
C SER A 34 9.05 -15.36 -3.51
N ILE A 35 10.34 -15.64 -3.34
CA ILE A 35 11.21 -15.00 -2.36
C ILE A 35 11.36 -13.51 -2.68
N ASN A 36 11.55 -13.13 -3.95
CA ASN A 36 11.62 -11.73 -4.35
C ASN A 36 10.34 -10.95 -4.01
N ARG A 37 9.15 -11.53 -4.20
CA ARG A 37 7.88 -10.88 -3.83
C ARG A 37 7.72 -10.71 -2.31
N MET A 38 8.26 -11.64 -1.53
CA MET A 38 8.27 -11.54 -0.07
C MET A 38 9.30 -10.52 0.43
N LEU A 39 10.45 -10.41 -0.25
CA LEU A 39 11.52 -9.47 0.07
C LEU A 39 11.20 -8.03 -0.36
N THR A 40 10.34 -7.81 -1.37
CA THR A 40 9.96 -6.47 -1.84
C THR A 40 8.94 -5.75 -0.96
N GLY A 41 8.45 -6.38 0.12
CA GLY A 41 7.60 -5.74 1.14
C GLY A 41 6.28 -5.17 0.63
N GLN A 42 5.88 -5.49 -0.61
CA GLN A 42 4.74 -4.86 -1.24
C GLN A 42 3.44 -5.56 -0.87
N ALA A 43 2.41 -4.77 -0.56
CA ALA A 43 1.08 -5.31 -0.25
C ALA A 43 0.46 -5.94 -1.50
N SER A 44 -0.28 -7.05 -1.31
CA SER A 44 -1.01 -7.70 -2.39
C SER A 44 -2.09 -6.77 -2.97
N ALA A 45 -2.43 -6.95 -4.25
CA ALA A 45 -3.45 -6.12 -4.94
C ALA A 45 -4.79 -6.09 -4.19
N THR A 46 -5.26 -7.23 -3.68
CA THR A 46 -6.48 -7.32 -2.88
C THR A 46 -6.45 -6.44 -1.62
N THR A 47 -5.32 -6.42 -0.90
CA THR A 47 -5.13 -5.58 0.29
C THR A 47 -5.13 -4.10 -0.10
N VAL A 48 -4.43 -3.74 -1.17
CA VAL A 48 -4.40 -2.38 -1.70
C VAL A 48 -5.80 -1.89 -2.06
N LEU A 49 -6.57 -2.70 -2.77
CA LEU A 49 -7.94 -2.35 -3.17
C LEU A 49 -8.88 -2.25 -1.97
N GLY A 50 -8.78 -3.17 -1.01
CA GLY A 50 -9.59 -3.17 0.21
C GLY A 50 -9.30 -1.98 1.12
N VAL A 51 -8.02 -1.68 1.37
CA VAL A 51 -7.61 -0.51 2.16
C VAL A 51 -8.04 0.78 1.47
N SER A 52 -7.86 0.89 0.15
CA SER A 52 -8.28 2.08 -0.60
C SER A 52 -9.79 2.31 -0.55
N GLN A 53 -10.60 1.25 -0.64
CA GLN A 53 -12.05 1.32 -0.45
C GLN A 53 -12.43 1.74 0.97
N ASN A 54 -11.75 1.20 1.99
CA ASN A 54 -11.98 1.58 3.39
C ASN A 54 -11.64 3.04 3.65
N ILE A 55 -10.54 3.54 3.07
CA ILE A 55 -10.15 4.96 3.15
C ILE A 55 -11.23 5.84 2.51
N THR A 56 -11.67 5.54 1.28
CA THR A 56 -12.73 6.32 0.62
C THR A 56 -14.01 6.32 1.45
N LYS A 57 -14.44 5.17 1.97
CA LYS A 57 -15.62 5.08 2.82
C LYS A 57 -15.47 5.92 4.10
N ALA A 58 -14.32 5.85 4.75
CA ALA A 58 -14.06 6.63 5.95
C ALA A 58 -14.00 8.13 5.64
N VAL A 59 -13.48 8.53 4.49
CA VAL A 59 -13.54 9.92 4.00
C VAL A 59 -15.00 10.34 3.82
N SER A 60 -15.83 9.60 3.08
CA SER A 60 -17.26 9.91 2.90
C SER A 60 -18.01 10.02 4.22
N MET A 61 -17.80 9.07 5.13
CA MET A 61 -18.44 9.09 6.45
C MET A 61 -17.98 10.30 7.27
N THR A 62 -16.67 10.58 7.29
CA THR A 62 -16.10 11.70 8.05
C THR A 62 -16.62 13.03 7.53
N THR A 63 -16.59 13.26 6.23
CA THR A 63 -17.07 14.53 5.67
C THR A 63 -18.57 14.71 5.83
N GLN A 64 -19.36 13.64 5.72
CA GLN A 64 -20.81 13.68 5.90
C GLN A 64 -21.20 13.95 7.36
N VAL A 65 -20.58 13.25 8.32
CA VAL A 65 -20.86 13.42 9.75
C VAL A 65 -20.41 14.79 10.24
N MET A 66 -19.22 15.22 9.83
CA MET A 66 -18.64 16.51 10.23
C MET A 66 -19.19 17.68 9.42
N ARG A 67 -19.96 17.43 8.35
CA ARG A 67 -20.52 18.44 7.43
C ARG A 67 -19.45 19.35 6.81
N VAL A 68 -18.30 18.77 6.46
CA VAL A 68 -17.17 19.48 5.84
C VAL A 68 -17.05 19.13 4.36
N PRO A 69 -16.48 20.00 3.52
CA PRO A 69 -16.26 19.69 2.12
C PRO A 69 -15.24 18.58 1.91
N PHE A 70 -15.29 17.93 0.74
CA PHE A 70 -14.23 17.05 0.23
C PHE A 70 -13.04 17.87 -0.29
N ALA A 71 -12.34 18.52 0.63
CA ALA A 71 -11.05 19.15 0.38
C ALA A 71 -9.95 18.26 0.97
N VAL A 72 -8.97 17.83 0.15
CA VAL A 72 -7.85 17.03 0.65
C VAL A 72 -6.92 17.89 1.50
N THR A 73 -6.55 19.06 0.99
CA THR A 73 -5.75 20.08 1.69
C THR A 73 -6.65 21.25 2.07
N GLY A 74 -6.30 21.96 3.15
CA GLY A 74 -7.09 23.10 3.62
C GLY A 74 -8.51 22.74 4.07
N ASN A 75 -8.72 21.49 4.48
CA ASN A 75 -10.02 21.05 5.01
C ASN A 75 -10.29 21.73 6.36
N PRO A 76 -11.47 22.32 6.59
CA PRO A 76 -11.77 22.97 7.87
C PRO A 76 -11.82 22.00 9.05
N LEU A 77 -11.96 20.69 8.81
CA LEU A 77 -11.94 19.65 9.85
C LEU A 77 -10.60 19.58 10.58
N THR A 78 -9.50 19.81 9.86
CA THR A 78 -8.14 19.64 10.40
C THR A 78 -7.49 20.98 10.70
N ALA A 79 -6.42 20.97 11.50
CA ALA A 79 -5.55 22.13 11.62
C ALA A 79 -4.97 22.53 10.25
N SER A 80 -4.70 23.83 10.08
CA SER A 80 -4.07 24.35 8.85
C SER A 80 -2.74 23.64 8.62
N GLY A 81 -2.47 23.19 7.39
CA GLY A 81 -1.26 22.42 7.05
C GLY A 81 -1.44 20.90 7.10
N ASN A 82 -2.50 20.40 7.74
CA ASN A 82 -2.86 18.98 7.70
C ASN A 82 -3.80 18.66 6.53
N THR A 83 -3.94 17.36 6.26
CA THR A 83 -4.77 16.82 5.20
C THR A 83 -5.98 16.07 5.75
N LEU A 84 -7.02 15.92 4.93
CA LEU A 84 -8.17 15.07 5.27
C LEU A 84 -7.76 13.61 5.53
N LEU A 85 -6.67 13.15 4.91
CA LEU A 85 -6.11 11.83 5.20
C LEU A 85 -5.64 11.73 6.65
N ASP A 86 -5.07 12.79 7.22
CA ASP A 86 -4.65 12.80 8.63
C ASP A 86 -5.85 12.66 9.57
N ALA A 87 -6.96 13.36 9.29
CA ALA A 87 -8.20 13.21 10.07
C ALA A 87 -8.77 11.77 10.00
N VAL A 88 -8.66 11.12 8.85
CA VAL A 88 -9.15 9.74 8.65
C VAL A 88 -8.21 8.71 9.29
N MET A 89 -6.89 8.93 9.23
CA MET A 89 -5.90 7.99 9.75
C MET A 89 -5.71 8.12 11.26
N MET A 90 -5.64 9.35 11.77
CA MET A 90 -5.26 9.62 13.16
C MET A 90 -6.38 10.28 13.96
N GLY A 91 -7.20 11.12 13.35
CA GLY A 91 -8.32 11.74 14.04
C GLY A 91 -7.91 12.52 15.29
N ASP A 92 -8.62 12.29 16.40
CA ASP A 92 -8.32 12.88 17.71
C ASP A 92 -7.25 12.11 18.50
N LYS A 93 -6.67 11.02 17.97
CA LYS A 93 -5.50 10.35 18.57
C LYS A 93 -4.27 11.26 18.62
N VAL A 94 -4.25 12.32 17.81
CA VAL A 94 -3.21 13.36 17.82
C VAL A 94 -3.82 14.67 18.28
N THR A 95 -3.34 15.16 19.42
CA THR A 95 -3.81 16.43 20.01
C THR A 95 -3.64 17.58 19.02
N GLY A 96 -4.71 18.34 18.79
CA GLY A 96 -4.72 19.52 17.91
C GLY A 96 -4.80 19.20 16.42
N LEU A 97 -4.89 17.93 16.02
CA LEU A 97 -5.05 17.57 14.61
C LEU A 97 -6.44 17.93 14.08
N ILE A 98 -7.49 17.59 14.84
CA ILE A 98 -8.86 18.04 14.56
C ILE A 98 -9.00 19.48 15.05
N SER A 99 -9.49 20.35 14.19
CA SER A 99 -9.71 21.78 14.48
C SER A 99 -10.69 21.95 15.64
N ALA A 100 -10.46 22.95 16.51
CA ALA A 100 -11.22 23.16 17.74
C ALA A 100 -12.75 23.26 17.51
N GLY A 101 -13.17 23.84 16.38
CA GLY A 101 -14.59 23.96 16.02
C GLY A 101 -15.28 22.62 15.74
N TYR A 102 -14.51 21.56 15.47
CA TYR A 102 -15.01 20.23 15.12
C TYR A 102 -14.71 19.17 16.18
N LEU A 103 -13.81 19.46 17.14
CA LEU A 103 -13.30 18.47 18.10
C LEU A 103 -14.41 17.78 18.89
N ASN A 104 -15.32 18.55 19.50
CA ASN A 104 -16.42 17.98 20.30
C ASN A 104 -17.30 17.04 19.46
N THR A 105 -17.68 17.48 18.26
CA THR A 105 -18.49 16.69 17.32
C THR A 105 -17.75 15.42 16.90
N TYR A 106 -16.45 15.50 16.64
CA TYR A 106 -15.63 14.35 16.26
C TYR A 106 -15.61 13.30 17.38
N GLN A 107 -15.37 13.72 18.63
CA GLN A 107 -15.27 12.82 19.78
C GLN A 107 -16.58 12.07 20.08
N VAL A 108 -17.74 12.70 19.84
CA VAL A 108 -19.05 12.06 20.06
C VAL A 108 -19.62 11.37 18.82
N SER A 109 -18.98 11.53 17.66
CA SER A 109 -19.47 10.99 16.38
C SER A 109 -19.36 9.46 16.26
N GLY A 110 -18.51 8.83 17.08
CA GLY A 110 -18.16 7.42 16.94
C GLY A 110 -17.30 7.10 15.71
N LEU A 111 -16.78 8.12 15.00
CA LEU A 111 -15.79 7.94 13.94
C LEU A 111 -14.52 7.31 14.53
N ARG A 112 -14.03 6.24 13.88
CA ARG A 112 -12.83 5.54 14.32
C ARG A 112 -11.72 5.74 13.27
N PRO A 113 -10.56 6.28 13.67
CA PRO A 113 -9.45 6.47 12.76
C PRO A 113 -8.91 5.13 12.22
N LEU A 114 -8.45 5.13 10.97
CA LEU A 114 -7.95 3.95 10.25
C LEU A 114 -6.45 3.67 10.43
N GLY A 115 -5.76 4.37 11.32
CA GLY A 115 -4.30 4.32 11.46
C GLY A 115 -3.71 2.92 11.65
N ASP A 116 -4.49 1.96 12.16
CA ASP A 116 -4.05 0.58 12.36
C ASP A 116 -4.04 -0.26 11.06
N SER A 117 -4.67 0.24 9.98
CA SER A 117 -4.72 -0.43 8.66
C SER A 117 -3.52 -0.13 7.76
N VAL A 118 -2.62 0.75 8.21
CA VAL A 118 -1.47 1.24 7.44
C VAL A 118 -0.24 1.36 8.34
N THR A 119 0.94 1.38 7.74
CA THR A 119 2.17 1.71 8.45
C THR A 119 2.30 3.23 8.55
N ILE A 120 2.35 3.75 9.77
CA ILE A 120 2.61 5.17 10.02
C ILE A 120 4.13 5.38 10.04
N VAL A 121 4.68 6.00 9.00
CA VAL A 121 6.11 6.32 8.90
C VAL A 121 6.42 7.60 9.67
N THR A 122 5.56 8.61 9.49
CA THR A 122 5.63 9.88 10.21
C THR A 122 4.25 10.18 10.77
N GLN A 123 4.16 10.30 12.09
CA GLN A 123 2.93 10.74 12.74
C GLN A 123 2.67 12.22 12.40
N PRO A 124 1.43 12.62 12.05
CA PRO A 124 1.11 14.03 11.87
C PRO A 124 1.19 14.79 13.19
N SER A 125 1.38 16.10 13.09
CA SER A 125 1.15 17.06 14.17
C SER A 125 0.30 18.22 13.64
N ALA A 126 -0.23 19.06 14.52
CA ALA A 126 -0.93 20.26 14.09
C ALA A 126 0.01 21.12 13.22
N GLY A 127 -0.35 21.35 11.96
CA GLY A 127 0.50 22.08 11.02
C GLY A 127 1.38 21.23 10.11
N SER A 128 1.52 19.92 10.37
CA SER A 128 2.42 19.06 9.60
C SER A 128 1.75 17.72 9.27
N PRO A 129 1.60 17.38 7.98
CA PRO A 129 0.92 16.15 7.57
C PRO A 129 1.74 14.91 7.91
N GLY A 130 1.04 13.80 8.11
CA GLY A 130 1.66 12.50 8.34
C GLY A 130 2.09 11.83 7.04
N VAL A 131 2.85 10.74 7.18
CA VAL A 131 3.24 9.86 6.07
C VAL A 131 2.76 8.45 6.38
N TYR A 132 1.90 7.94 5.52
CA TYR A 132 1.25 6.63 5.67
C TYR A 132 1.67 5.73 4.52
N LYS A 133 2.00 4.47 4.81
CA LYS A 133 2.39 3.47 3.83
C LYS A 133 1.50 2.23 3.90
N LEU A 134 1.33 1.59 2.75
CA LEU A 134 0.80 0.24 2.65
C LEU A 134 1.83 -0.64 1.95
N GLY A 135 2.48 -1.53 2.72
CA GLY A 135 3.75 -2.11 2.30
C GLY A 135 4.76 -0.98 2.06
N GLU A 136 5.37 -0.95 0.89
CA GLU A 136 6.32 0.11 0.50
C GLU A 136 5.70 1.34 -0.15
N SER A 137 4.41 1.28 -0.54
CA SER A 137 3.77 2.37 -1.27
C SER A 137 3.22 3.44 -0.33
N THR A 138 3.57 4.70 -0.57
CA THR A 138 3.06 5.84 0.21
C THR A 138 1.66 6.21 -0.24
N ILE A 139 0.73 6.36 0.70
CA ILE A 139 -0.67 6.73 0.46
C ILE A 139 -0.84 8.24 0.59
N THR A 140 -1.48 8.85 -0.40
CA THR A 140 -2.04 10.20 -0.31
C THR A 140 -3.46 10.23 -0.91
N LEU A 141 -4.17 11.35 -0.74
CA LEU A 141 -5.47 11.55 -1.38
C LEU A 141 -5.35 12.61 -2.48
N GLN A 142 -6.21 12.48 -3.48
CA GLN A 142 -6.36 13.45 -4.55
C GLN A 142 -7.84 13.70 -4.78
N LYS A 143 -8.25 14.97 -4.82
CA LYS A 143 -9.59 15.31 -5.32
C LYS A 143 -9.61 15.12 -6.83
N VAL A 144 -10.45 14.21 -7.32
CA VAL A 144 -10.58 13.93 -8.76
C VAL A 144 -11.71 14.77 -9.36
N SER A 145 -12.86 14.79 -8.70
CA SER A 145 -14.00 15.64 -9.08
C SER A 145 -14.79 16.06 -7.85
N ALA A 146 -16.01 16.57 -8.02
CA ALA A 146 -16.90 16.88 -6.90
C ALA A 146 -17.45 15.63 -6.22
N ARG A 147 -17.47 14.49 -6.92
CA ARG A 147 -18.01 13.21 -6.45
C ARG A 147 -16.98 12.09 -6.46
N GLU A 148 -15.79 12.32 -6.99
CA GLU A 148 -14.76 11.28 -7.05
C GLU A 148 -13.54 11.64 -6.20
N LEU A 149 -13.08 10.66 -5.43
CA LEU A 149 -11.84 10.70 -4.67
C LEU A 149 -10.83 9.72 -5.28
N GLY A 150 -9.60 10.18 -5.43
CA GLY A 150 -8.45 9.36 -5.77
C GLY A 150 -7.70 8.97 -4.51
N VAL A 151 -7.52 7.67 -4.28
CA VAL A 151 -6.49 7.15 -3.38
C VAL A 151 -5.22 6.96 -4.18
N VAL A 152 -4.19 7.74 -3.87
CA VAL A 152 -2.93 7.76 -4.61
C VAL A 152 -1.89 6.94 -3.86
N LEU A 153 -1.24 6.01 -4.58
CA LEU A 153 -0.18 5.15 -4.08
C LEU A 153 1.08 5.45 -4.89
N THR A 154 2.12 5.95 -4.23
CA THR A 154 3.41 6.23 -4.85
C THR A 154 4.40 5.11 -4.53
N GLY A 155 5.16 4.64 -5.52
CA GLY A 155 6.12 3.55 -5.34
C GLY A 155 5.48 2.16 -5.50
N VAL A 156 4.49 2.04 -6.38
CA VAL A 156 3.87 0.75 -6.74
C VAL A 156 4.73 0.08 -7.80
N THR A 157 5.08 -1.20 -7.65
CA THR A 157 5.88 -1.90 -8.68
C THR A 157 5.01 -2.23 -9.89
N THR A 158 5.64 -2.41 -11.04
CA THR A 158 4.95 -2.85 -12.26
C THR A 158 4.14 -4.14 -12.05
N ASP A 159 4.68 -5.11 -11.30
CA ASP A 159 4.00 -6.38 -11.02
C ASP A 159 2.70 -6.20 -10.22
N LEU A 160 2.74 -5.34 -9.19
CA LEU A 160 1.56 -5.04 -8.38
C LEU A 160 0.55 -4.22 -9.18
N LEU A 161 1.00 -3.24 -9.94
CA LEU A 161 0.13 -2.45 -10.81
C LEU A 161 -0.57 -3.34 -11.85
N GLN A 162 0.13 -4.31 -12.44
CA GLN A 162 -0.47 -5.24 -13.40
C GLN A 162 -1.56 -6.10 -12.74
N GLN A 163 -1.37 -6.54 -11.50
CA GLN A 163 -2.41 -7.26 -10.75
C GLN A 163 -3.62 -6.36 -10.45
N ILE A 164 -3.39 -5.14 -9.97
CA ILE A 164 -4.46 -4.15 -9.74
C ILE A 164 -5.22 -3.85 -11.04
N TRP A 165 -4.50 -3.74 -12.16
CA TRP A 165 -5.09 -3.52 -13.47
C TRP A 165 -5.98 -4.68 -13.87
N ALA A 166 -5.52 -5.92 -13.75
CA ALA A 166 -6.31 -7.11 -14.06
C ALA A 166 -7.57 -7.24 -13.19
N ASP A 167 -7.51 -6.82 -11.92
CA ASP A 167 -8.66 -6.86 -11.00
C ASP A 167 -9.70 -5.76 -11.28
N LYS A 168 -9.30 -4.65 -11.88
CA LYS A 168 -10.15 -3.44 -12.03
C LYS A 168 -10.52 -3.08 -13.46
N MET A 169 -9.74 -3.55 -14.43
CA MET A 169 -9.93 -3.28 -15.84
C MET A 169 -10.24 -4.58 -16.57
N ASP A 170 -11.17 -4.52 -17.51
CA ASP A 170 -11.40 -5.63 -18.42
C ASP A 170 -10.23 -5.74 -19.40
N ALA A 171 -9.42 -6.79 -19.22
CA ALA A 171 -8.24 -7.07 -20.03
C ALA A 171 -8.54 -7.23 -21.54
N THR A 172 -9.79 -7.41 -21.94
CA THR A 172 -10.19 -7.51 -23.35
C THR A 172 -10.35 -6.15 -24.03
N THR A 173 -10.51 -5.06 -23.27
CA THR A 173 -10.80 -3.73 -23.82
C THR A 173 -9.63 -2.76 -23.69
N THR A 174 -8.78 -2.92 -22.66
CA THR A 174 -7.62 -2.05 -22.46
C THR A 174 -6.38 -2.86 -22.04
N ALA A 175 -5.43 -2.97 -22.97
CA ALA A 175 -4.16 -3.63 -22.70
C ALA A 175 -3.33 -2.84 -21.68
N PHE A 176 -2.78 -3.54 -20.69
CA PHE A 176 -1.83 -2.94 -19.75
C PHE A 176 -0.51 -2.58 -20.46
N ASN A 177 -0.03 -1.36 -20.24
CA ASN A 177 1.28 -0.92 -20.72
C ASN A 177 2.00 -0.09 -19.64
N ALA A 178 3.07 -0.64 -19.08
CA ALA A 178 3.82 -0.01 -18.00
C ALA A 178 4.58 1.27 -18.43
N SER A 179 4.85 1.43 -19.72
CA SER A 179 5.60 2.58 -20.25
C SER A 179 4.71 3.77 -20.59
N SER A 180 3.39 3.62 -20.56
CA SER A 180 2.45 4.71 -20.80
C SER A 180 1.90 5.29 -19.50
N THR A 181 1.43 6.54 -19.58
CA THR A 181 0.64 7.16 -18.52
C THR A 181 -0.84 7.01 -18.87
N ILE A 182 -1.64 6.56 -17.90
CA ILE A 182 -3.10 6.50 -17.99
C ILE A 182 -3.68 7.51 -17.00
N SER A 183 -4.44 8.49 -17.50
CA SER A 183 -4.98 9.60 -16.71
C SER A 183 -6.51 9.58 -16.55
N THR A 184 -7.17 8.59 -17.14
CA THR A 184 -8.64 8.45 -17.14
C THR A 184 -9.05 7.06 -16.64
N GLY A 185 -10.33 6.93 -16.26
CA GLY A 185 -10.88 5.68 -15.75
C GLY A 185 -10.65 5.44 -14.25
N PRO A 186 -11.05 4.25 -13.75
CA PRO A 186 -11.02 3.88 -12.33
C PRO A 186 -9.61 3.58 -11.79
N VAL A 187 -8.66 3.24 -12.67
CA VAL A 187 -7.24 3.05 -12.33
C VAL A 187 -6.43 3.94 -13.27
N ARG A 188 -5.71 4.90 -12.68
CA ARG A 188 -4.82 5.83 -13.38
C ARG A 188 -3.40 5.57 -12.89
N TYR A 189 -2.41 5.68 -13.76
CA TYR A 189 -1.02 5.48 -13.36
C TYR A 189 -0.04 6.25 -14.24
N THR A 190 1.12 6.58 -13.69
CA THR A 190 2.24 7.16 -14.45
C THR A 190 3.05 6.08 -15.14
N ALA A 191 3.70 6.43 -16.26
CA ALA A 191 4.75 5.60 -16.84
C ALA A 191 5.80 5.21 -15.78
N ALA A 192 6.38 4.01 -15.93
CA ALA A 192 7.36 3.48 -14.99
C ALA A 192 8.60 4.39 -14.88
N ALA A 193 8.96 4.75 -13.65
CA ALA A 193 10.27 5.32 -13.32
C ALA A 193 11.01 4.31 -12.43
N SER A 194 12.08 3.71 -12.93
CA SER A 194 12.84 2.65 -12.22
C SER A 194 11.98 1.45 -11.79
N GLY A 195 11.00 1.05 -12.63
CA GLY A 195 10.07 -0.05 -12.33
C GLY A 195 8.97 0.29 -11.32
N MET A 196 8.85 1.56 -10.94
CA MET A 196 7.83 2.05 -10.01
C MET A 196 6.87 3.03 -10.67
N HIS A 197 5.64 3.07 -10.16
CA HIS A 197 4.55 3.89 -10.64
C HIS A 197 3.92 4.67 -9.49
N THR A 198 3.33 5.82 -9.84
CA THR A 198 2.29 6.45 -9.03
C THR A 198 0.94 6.00 -9.58
N VAL A 199 0.11 5.42 -8.73
CA VAL A 199 -1.18 4.84 -9.09
C VAL A 199 -2.28 5.57 -8.35
N THR A 200 -3.30 6.04 -9.06
CA THR A 200 -4.50 6.65 -8.48
C THR A 200 -5.68 5.73 -8.72
N LEU A 201 -6.25 5.21 -7.63
CA LEU A 201 -7.49 4.44 -7.63
C LEU A 201 -8.64 5.41 -7.39
N VAL A 202 -9.53 5.52 -8.38
CA VAL A 202 -10.64 6.47 -8.36
C VAL A 202 -11.90 5.78 -7.89
N TYR A 203 -12.56 6.38 -6.92
CA TYR A 203 -13.81 5.91 -6.34
C TYR A 203 -14.84 7.03 -6.34
N ASP A 204 -16.11 6.69 -6.59
CA ASP A 204 -17.26 7.58 -6.40
C ASP A 204 -17.60 7.66 -4.90
N LEU A 205 -18.05 8.83 -4.45
CA LEU A 205 -18.29 9.20 -3.04
C LEU A 205 -19.77 9.18 -2.66
#